data_AF-A0A9Q9P9U6-F1
#
_entry.id   AF-A0A9Q9P9U6-F1
#
_cell.length_a   1.000
_cell.length_b   1.000
_cell.length_c   1.000
_cell.angle_alpha   90.00
_cell.angle_beta   90.00
_cell.angle_gamma   90.00
#
_symmetry.space_group_name_H-M   'P 1'
#
loop_
_entity.id
_entity.type
_entity.pdbx_description
1 polymer ?
#
loop_
_entity_poly.entity_id
_entity_poly.type
_entity_poly.pdbx_seq_one_letter_code
_entity_poly.pdbx_strand_id
1 'polypeptide(L)'
;MDTMQDTMMAMNAASMAATMCSAADMRMGGEMATCAAMCSNTAMLADTGMRMMMRPMGMDTAAMQAMLMAVVAMGTACAAECRRHQDMDESCRYCAMACDEMVSKCQAMLDSMAA
;
A
#
# COMPACT_ATOMS: atom_id res chain seq x y z
N MET A 1 11.14 5.98 16.86
CA MET A 1 10.37 6.72 15.84
C MET A 1 8.91 6.45 16.12
N ASP A 2 8.06 7.46 15.94
CA ASP A 2 6.62 7.36 16.23
C ASP A 2 5.96 6.38 15.25
N THR A 3 5.19 5.39 15.74
CA THR A 3 4.50 4.37 14.93
C THR A 3 3.69 5.02 13.80
N MET A 4 3.06 6.17 14.06
CA MET A 4 2.33 6.92 13.04
C MET A 4 3.25 7.43 11.92
N GLN A 5 4.42 7.97 12.27
CA GLN A 5 5.39 8.48 11.30
C GLN A 5 5.92 7.35 10.41
N ASP A 6 6.30 6.22 11.01
CA ASP A 6 6.77 5.03 10.27
C ASP A 6 5.69 4.53 9.30
N THR A 7 4.44 4.48 9.76
CA THR A 7 3.30 4.04 8.93
C THR A 7 3.06 4.98 7.75
N MET A 8 3.10 6.30 7.97
CA MET A 8 2.97 7.28 6.90
C MET A 8 4.10 7.14 5.86
N MET A 9 5.34 6.95 6.30
CA MET A 9 6.48 6.76 5.39
C MET A 9 6.34 5.48 4.55
N ALA A 10 5.90 4.38 5.16
CA ALA A 10 5.67 3.12 4.46
C ALA A 10 4.52 3.23 3.45
N MET A 11 3.40 3.89 3.81
CA MET A 11 2.30 4.15 2.88
C MET A 11 2.73 5.02 1.70
N ASN A 12 3.52 6.07 1.93
CA ASN A 12 4.04 6.89 0.85
C ASN A 12 4.92 6.08 -0.12
N ALA A 13 5.82 5.25 0.43
CA ALA A 13 6.69 4.39 -0.36
C ALA A 13 5.90 3.38 -1.20
N ALA A 14 4.91 2.72 -0.60
CA ALA A 14 4.03 1.79 -1.32
C ALA A 14 3.19 2.51 -2.38
N SER A 15 2.68 3.71 -2.10
CA SER A 15 1.92 4.50 -3.07
C SER A 15 2.75 4.84 -4.31
N MET A 16 3.99 5.32 -4.11
CA MET A 16 4.90 5.61 -5.21
C MET A 16 5.30 4.36 -5.99
N ALA A 17 5.65 3.27 -5.29
CA ALA A 17 6.05 2.02 -5.92
C ALA A 17 4.92 1.41 -6.75
N ALA A 18 3.69 1.38 -6.22
CA ALA A 18 2.52 0.86 -6.92
C ALA A 18 2.08 1.77 -8.09
N THR A 19 2.27 3.08 -7.99
CA THR A 19 2.06 4.00 -9.12
C THR A 19 3.05 3.70 -10.26
N MET A 20 4.33 3.48 -9.94
CA MET A 20 5.34 3.13 -10.95
C MET A 20 5.08 1.75 -11.55
N CYS A 21 4.76 0.75 -10.72
CA CYS A 21 4.45 -0.61 -11.16
C CYS A 21 3.25 -0.63 -12.10
N SER A 22 2.13 0.00 -11.71
CA SER A 22 0.95 0.06 -12.58
C SER A 22 1.22 0.75 -13.91
N ALA A 23 2.02 1.82 -13.93
CA ALA A 23 2.41 2.48 -15.17
C ALA A 23 3.32 1.63 -16.07
N ALA A 24 4.17 0.77 -15.50
CA ALA A 24 4.98 -0.20 -16.24
C ALA A 24 4.10 -1.32 -16.80
N ASP A 25 3.26 -1.92 -15.96
CA ASP A 25 2.35 -3.01 -16.30
C ASP A 25 1.38 -2.63 -17.42
N MET A 26 0.82 -1.42 -17.41
CA MET A 26 -0.06 -0.93 -18.47
C MET A 26 0.62 -0.88 -19.85
N ARG A 27 1.95 -0.76 -19.91
CA ARG A 27 2.71 -0.74 -21.18
C ARG A 27 2.97 -2.15 -21.71
N MET A 28 2.91 -3.16 -20.85
CA MET A 28 3.12 -4.57 -21.22
C MET A 28 1.86 -5.22 -21.82
N GLY A 29 0.69 -4.60 -21.65
CA GLY A 29 -0.56 -5.03 -22.28
C GLY A 29 -1.40 -5.98 -21.43
N GLY A 30 -2.28 -6.76 -22.06
CA GLY A 30 -3.37 -7.48 -21.40
C GLY A 30 -2.95 -8.51 -20.35
N GLU A 31 -1.75 -9.11 -20.49
CA GLU A 31 -1.24 -10.11 -19.54
C GLU A 31 -0.96 -9.52 -18.15
N MET A 32 -0.64 -8.23 -18.09
CA MET A 32 -0.33 -7.51 -16.84
C MET A 32 -1.51 -6.66 -16.34
N ALA A 33 -2.70 -6.79 -16.96
CA ALA A 33 -3.84 -5.94 -16.64
C ALA A 33 -4.33 -6.10 -15.19
N THR A 34 -4.26 -7.32 -14.64
CA THR A 34 -4.61 -7.58 -13.24
C THR A 34 -3.63 -6.91 -12.28
N CYS A 35 -2.32 -7.06 -12.52
CA CYS A 35 -1.28 -6.43 -11.70
C CYS A 35 -1.39 -4.90 -11.77
N ALA A 36 -1.55 -4.34 -12.97
CA ALA A 36 -1.75 -2.91 -13.17
C ALA A 36 -2.92 -2.35 -12.34
N ALA A 37 -4.07 -3.04 -12.37
CA ALA A 37 -5.27 -2.62 -11.64
C ALA A 37 -5.07 -2.71 -10.11
N MET A 38 -4.48 -3.79 -9.62
CA MET A 38 -4.18 -3.98 -8.19
C MET A 38 -3.20 -2.92 -7.67
N CYS A 39 -2.15 -2.63 -8.43
CA CYS A 39 -1.17 -1.60 -8.13
C CYS A 39 -1.81 -0.20 -8.12
N SER A 40 -2.67 0.14 -9.09
CA SER A 40 -3.39 1.42 -9.09
C SER A 40 -4.31 1.57 -7.87
N ASN A 41 -5.06 0.53 -7.51
CA ASN A 41 -5.92 0.55 -6.31
C ASN A 41 -5.09 0.73 -5.02
N THR A 42 -3.98 0.01 -4.92
CA THR A 42 -3.06 0.10 -3.78
C THR A 42 -2.47 1.49 -3.66
N ALA A 43 -2.06 2.09 -4.79
CA ALA A 43 -1.51 3.44 -4.80
C ALA A 43 -2.48 4.49 -4.23
N MET A 44 -3.76 4.40 -4.64
CA MET A 44 -4.81 5.30 -4.17
C MET A 44 -5.16 5.10 -2.70
N LEU A 45 -5.28 3.84 -2.24
CA LEU A 45 -5.60 3.54 -0.84
C LEU A 45 -4.44 3.95 0.08
N ALA A 46 -3.20 3.69 -0.30
CA ALA A 46 -2.02 4.08 0.46
C ALA A 46 -1.87 5.61 0.56
N ASP A 47 -2.02 6.34 -0.55
CA ASP A 47 -1.99 7.81 -0.55
C ASP A 47 -3.13 8.40 0.32
N THR A 48 -4.34 7.86 0.16
CA THR A 48 -5.50 8.31 0.94
C THR A 48 -5.31 8.05 2.44
N GLY A 49 -4.88 6.84 2.82
CA GLY A 49 -4.61 6.47 4.20
C GLY A 49 -3.55 7.36 4.84
N MET A 50 -2.46 7.62 4.12
CA MET A 50 -1.41 8.54 4.57
C MET A 50 -1.97 9.96 4.80
N ARG A 51 -2.72 10.50 3.84
CA ARG A 51 -3.31 11.84 3.94
C ARG A 51 -4.32 11.97 5.08
N MET A 52 -5.04 10.90 5.41
CA MET A 52 -5.89 10.85 6.59
C MET A 52 -5.05 10.95 7.87
N MET A 53 -3.91 10.24 7.95
CA MET A 53 -3.02 10.30 9.11
C MET A 53 -2.36 11.68 9.31
N MET A 54 -2.14 12.43 8.23
CA MET A 54 -1.61 13.81 8.31
C MET A 54 -2.61 14.83 8.90
N ARG A 55 -3.84 14.43 9.25
CA ARG A 55 -4.90 15.30 9.77
C ARG A 55 -5.36 14.84 11.15
N PRO A 56 -4.51 14.93 12.19
CA PRO A 56 -4.79 14.33 13.50
C PRO A 56 -6.06 14.88 14.17
N MET A 57 -6.41 16.14 13.93
CA MET A 57 -7.65 16.74 14.47
C MET A 57 -8.95 16.14 13.91
N GLY A 58 -8.88 15.41 12.78
CA GLY A 58 -10.01 14.72 12.17
C GLY A 58 -9.90 13.20 12.21
N MET A 59 -8.98 12.68 13.02
CA MET A 59 -8.71 11.23 13.11
C MET A 59 -9.74 10.56 14.03
N ASP A 60 -10.93 10.29 13.50
CA ASP A 60 -11.89 9.40 14.15
C ASP A 60 -11.34 7.97 14.20
N THR A 61 -11.40 7.34 15.37
CA THR A 61 -10.78 6.04 15.62
C THR A 61 -11.38 4.94 14.72
N ALA A 62 -12.70 4.89 14.59
CA ALA A 62 -13.38 3.84 13.82
C ALA A 62 -13.11 4.01 12.32
N ALA A 63 -13.16 5.26 11.82
CA ALA A 63 -12.84 5.55 10.43
C ALA A 63 -11.38 5.21 10.08
N MET A 64 -10.43 5.53 10.97
CA MET A 64 -9.02 5.24 10.74
C MET A 64 -8.72 3.73 10.80
N GLN A 65 -9.33 2.99 11.73
CA GLN A 65 -9.21 1.52 11.77
C GLN A 65 -9.74 0.87 10.48
N ALA A 66 -10.92 1.29 10.01
CA ALA A 66 -11.48 0.79 8.76
C ALA A 66 -10.56 1.07 7.55
N MET A 67 -9.99 2.28 7.49
CA MET A 67 -9.03 2.64 6.46
C MET A 67 -7.76 1.77 6.50
N LEU A 68 -7.16 1.59 7.68
CA LEU A 68 -5.97 0.75 7.84
C LEU A 68 -6.24 -0.71 7.48
N MET A 69 -7.39 -1.27 7.88
CA MET A 69 -7.81 -2.63 7.48
C MET A 69 -7.95 -2.76 5.95
N ALA A 70 -8.50 -1.75 5.29
CA ALA A 70 -8.60 -1.71 3.83
C ALA A 70 -7.22 -1.67 3.15
N VAL A 71 -6.29 -0.87 3.70
CA VAL A 71 -4.90 -0.81 3.20
C VAL A 71 -4.19 -2.15 3.40
N VAL A 72 -4.33 -2.78 4.57
CA VAL A 72 -3.76 -4.10 4.84
C VAL A 72 -4.27 -5.14 3.84
N ALA A 73 -5.59 -5.24 3.67
CA ALA A 73 -6.19 -6.20 2.76
C ALA A 73 -5.73 -5.99 1.31
N MET A 74 -5.73 -4.75 0.82
CA MET A 74 -5.29 -4.44 -0.54
C MET A 74 -3.79 -4.67 -0.72
N GLY A 75 -2.96 -4.19 0.22
CA GLY A 75 -1.51 -4.33 0.17
C GLY A 75 -1.07 -5.78 0.18
N THR A 76 -1.70 -6.64 0.98
CA THR A 76 -1.42 -8.09 0.99
C THR A 76 -1.74 -8.73 -0.37
N ALA A 77 -2.89 -8.39 -0.95
CA ALA A 77 -3.28 -8.91 -2.26
C ALA A 77 -2.37 -8.39 -3.38
N CYS A 78 -2.00 -7.11 -3.35
CA CYS A 78 -1.07 -6.50 -4.31
C CYS A 78 0.31 -7.14 -4.23
N ALA A 79 0.88 -7.29 -3.03
CA ALA A 79 2.18 -7.91 -2.85
C ALA A 79 2.21 -9.36 -3.36
N ALA A 80 1.12 -10.11 -3.12
CA ALA A 80 0.99 -11.47 -3.61
C ALA A 80 0.97 -11.54 -5.14
N GLU A 81 0.27 -10.63 -5.81
CA GLU A 81 0.24 -10.56 -7.27
C GLU A 81 1.59 -10.11 -7.84
N CYS A 82 2.18 -9.02 -7.32
CA CYS A 82 3.47 -8.53 -7.78
C CYS A 82 4.60 -9.57 -7.65
N ARG A 83 4.58 -10.41 -6.61
CA ARG A 83 5.55 -11.52 -6.46
C ARG A 83 5.51 -12.54 -7.60
N ARG A 84 4.38 -12.69 -8.29
CA ARG A 84 4.26 -13.60 -9.45
C ARG A 84 5.03 -13.09 -10.65
N HIS A 85 5.30 -11.78 -10.69
CA HIS A 85 5.92 -11.06 -11.79
C HIS A 85 7.30 -10.49 -11.43
N GLN A 86 7.83 -10.82 -10.24
CA GLN A 86 9.07 -10.23 -9.70
C GLN A 86 10.32 -10.50 -10.55
N ASP A 87 10.32 -11.59 -11.31
CA ASP A 87 11.42 -11.95 -12.24
C ASP A 87 11.18 -11.38 -13.65
N MET A 88 9.99 -10.85 -13.92
CA MET A 88 9.62 -10.25 -15.21
C MET A 88 9.95 -8.76 -15.25
N ASP A 89 9.59 -8.02 -14.20
CA ASP A 89 9.80 -6.58 -14.11
C ASP A 89 10.27 -6.20 -12.70
N GLU A 90 11.37 -5.44 -12.66
CA GLU A 90 11.97 -4.94 -11.42
C GLU A 90 10.99 -4.06 -10.60
N SER A 91 10.07 -3.37 -11.28
CA SER A 91 9.00 -2.60 -10.61
C SER A 91 8.04 -3.48 -9.82
N CYS A 92 7.72 -4.68 -10.30
CA CYS A 92 6.92 -5.67 -9.55
C CYS A 92 7.68 -6.14 -8.30
N ARG A 93 8.99 -6.39 -8.40
CA ARG A 93 9.82 -6.78 -7.26
C ARG A 93 9.85 -5.71 -6.18
N TYR A 94 10.10 -4.45 -6.54
CA TYR A 94 10.07 -3.33 -5.59
C TYR A 94 8.67 -3.08 -5.01
N CYS A 95 7.63 -3.18 -5.84
CA CYS A 95 6.25 -2.99 -5.40
C CYS A 95 5.85 -4.01 -4.34
N ALA A 96 6.20 -5.30 -4.53
CA ALA A 96 5.96 -6.34 -3.54
C ALA A 96 6.60 -6.02 -2.18
N MET A 97 7.88 -5.64 -2.17
CA MET A 97 8.61 -5.27 -0.95
C MET A 97 7.97 -4.07 -0.24
N ALA A 98 7.60 -3.03 -0.99
CA ALA A 98 6.99 -1.84 -0.43
C ALA A 98 5.58 -2.12 0.14
N CYS A 99 4.80 -2.98 -0.54
CA CYS A 99 3.49 -3.38 -0.06
C CYS A 99 3.57 -4.23 1.22
N ASP A 100 4.54 -5.16 1.32
CA ASP A 100 4.75 -5.94 2.55
C ASP A 100 5.13 -5.05 3.73
N GLU A 101 6.03 -4.08 3.52
CA GLU A 101 6.42 -3.12 4.57
C GLU A 101 5.25 -2.25 5.00
N MET A 102 4.47 -1.74 4.04
CA MET A 102 3.25 -0.98 4.33
C MET A 102 2.25 -1.81 5.15
N VAL A 103 1.99 -3.06 4.76
CA VAL A 103 1.10 -3.97 5.50
C VAL A 103 1.57 -4.16 6.93
N SER A 104 2.87 -4.43 7.13
CA SER A 104 3.48 -4.61 8.45
C SER A 104 3.28 -3.37 9.34
N LYS A 105 3.53 -2.17 8.81
CA LYS A 105 3.37 -0.92 9.57
C LYS A 105 1.91 -0.58 9.83
N CYS A 106 1.01 -0.83 8.87
CA CYS A 106 -0.43 -0.61 9.08
C CYS A 106 -0.98 -1.54 10.16
N GLN A 107 -0.51 -2.79 10.23
CA GLN A 107 -0.88 -3.72 11.29
C GLN A 107 -0.36 -3.24 12.66
N ALA A 108 0.90 -2.80 12.74
CA ALA A 108 1.44 -2.23 13.97
C ALA A 108 0.66 -0.98 14.43
N MET A 109 0.20 -0.14 13.49
CA MET A 109 -0.66 1.01 13.79
C MET A 109 -2.03 0.57 14.32
N LEU A 110 -2.68 -0.41 13.68
CA LEU A 110 -3.94 -1.00 14.15
C LEU A 110 -3.80 -1.54 15.57
N ASP A 111 -2.74 -2.29 15.84
CA ASP A 111 -2.47 -2.87 17.16
C ASP A 111 -2.27 -1.77 18.21
N SER A 112 -1.61 -0.66 17.85
CA SER A 112 -1.41 0.49 18.75
C SER A 112 -2.70 1.27 19.05
N MET A 113 -3.71 1.17 18.19
CA MET A 113 -5.03 1.81 18.36
C MET A 113 -6.02 0.94 19.14
N ALA A 114 -5.75 -0.36 19.29
CA ALA A 114 -6.56 -1.30 20.06
C ALA A 114 -6.15 -1.40 21.54
N ALA A 115 -4.97 -0.87 21.88
CA ALA A 115 -4.46 -0.74 23.25
C ALA A 115 -4.99 0.51 23.95
#